data_AF-A0A1X7C3J7-F1
#
_entry.id   AF-A0A1X7C3J7-F1
#
_cell.length_a   1.000
_cell.length_b   1.000
_cell.length_c   1.000
_cell.angle_alpha   90.00
_cell.angle_beta   90.00
_cell.angle_gamma   90.00
#
_symmetry.space_group_name_H-M   'P 1'
#
loop_
_entity.id
_entity.type
_entity.pdbx_description
1 polymer ?
#
loop_
_entity_poly.entity_id
_entity_poly.type
_entity_poly.pdbx_seq_one_letter_code
_entity_poly.pdbx_strand_id
1 'polypeptide(L)'
;MIELFIDIETIPGAGKPKASEVKAPGQMKKAETIKAWLAENKESALDELWKKQSLISLKGRIICTGFAVGDNPVESLCWENEEDLLKTMWAKVQEQNKFQDEIRWVGFNIKPFDMNWLYHRAVKFGMKDLAAQISRKRYCDSIVDIREVWNGADYQAKGTADEIAEFLGVKRKTEGMDGSKVFGLWQQGKLSEIASYCGDDVESAREMYRKMEGTF
;
A
#
# COMPACT_ATOMS: atom_id res chain seq x y z
N MET A 1 -2.80 21.24 -11.14
CA MET A 1 -2.58 19.85 -10.70
C MET A 1 -3.93 19.23 -10.43
N ILE A 2 -4.12 17.98 -10.82
CA ILE A 2 -5.29 17.18 -10.47
C ILE A 2 -4.90 16.19 -9.38
N GLU A 3 -5.73 16.03 -8.35
CA GLU A 3 -5.49 15.04 -7.31
C GLU A 3 -5.76 13.62 -7.86
N LEU A 4 -4.84 12.70 -7.58
CA LEU A 4 -5.03 11.26 -7.75
C LEU A 4 -4.94 10.61 -6.39
N PHE A 5 -6.09 10.27 -5.84
CA PHE A 5 -6.19 9.49 -4.60
C PHE A 5 -5.90 8.04 -4.93
N ILE A 6 -5.04 7.38 -4.15
CA ILE A 6 -4.67 5.99 -4.41
C ILE A 6 -4.34 5.25 -3.11
N ASP A 7 -4.66 3.96 -3.12
CA ASP A 7 -4.22 2.95 -2.17
C ASP A 7 -3.91 1.66 -2.94
N ILE A 8 -2.97 0.85 -2.42
CA ILE A 8 -2.64 -0.45 -3.00
C ILE A 8 -2.68 -1.56 -1.95
N GLU A 9 -3.16 -2.71 -2.38
CA GLU A 9 -3.05 -3.93 -1.58
C GLU A 9 -1.99 -4.86 -2.11
N THR A 10 -1.26 -5.45 -1.18
CA THR A 10 -0.08 -6.25 -1.47
C THR A 10 -0.15 -7.60 -0.80
N ILE A 11 0.45 -8.59 -1.45
CA ILE A 11 0.58 -9.95 -0.95
C ILE A 11 2.02 -10.43 -1.12
N PRO A 12 2.41 -11.51 -0.44
CA PRO A 12 3.70 -12.14 -0.65
C PRO A 12 3.95 -12.52 -2.11
N GLY A 13 5.22 -12.56 -2.49
CA GLY A 13 5.62 -12.99 -3.82
C GLY A 13 5.45 -14.50 -3.99
N ALA A 14 5.54 -14.96 -5.23
CA ALA A 14 5.49 -16.40 -5.55
C ALA A 14 6.66 -17.18 -4.93
N GLY A 15 7.81 -16.52 -4.72
CA GLY A 15 8.99 -17.12 -4.11
C GLY A 15 8.85 -17.25 -2.59
N LYS A 16 8.51 -18.45 -2.11
CA LYS A 16 8.54 -18.74 -0.68
C LYS A 16 9.95 -18.58 -0.10
N PRO A 17 10.10 -18.08 1.14
CA PRO A 17 11.39 -17.99 1.81
C PRO A 17 12.06 -19.37 1.93
N LYS A 18 13.38 -19.40 1.82
CA LYS A 18 14.17 -20.61 2.03
C LYS A 18 14.35 -20.85 3.53
N ALA A 19 14.46 -22.13 3.91
CA ALA A 19 14.80 -22.54 5.28
C ALA A 19 16.05 -21.82 5.85
N SER A 20 17.02 -21.50 4.99
CA SER A 20 18.25 -20.77 5.37
C SER A 20 18.02 -19.31 5.74
N GLU A 21 16.87 -18.72 5.40
CA GLU A 21 16.52 -17.34 5.74
C GLU A 21 15.92 -17.20 7.14
N VAL A 22 15.52 -18.32 7.76
CA VAL A 22 15.01 -18.35 9.13
C VAL A 22 16.13 -18.05 10.12
N LYS A 23 15.94 -17.01 10.92
CA LYS A 23 16.84 -16.65 12.01
C LYS A 23 16.08 -16.73 13.33
N ALA A 24 16.69 -17.35 14.33
CA ALA A 24 16.18 -17.31 15.69
C ALA A 24 16.16 -15.86 16.22
N PRO A 25 15.30 -15.54 17.21
CA PRO A 25 15.26 -14.23 17.84
C PRO A 25 16.65 -13.79 18.31
N GLY A 26 17.04 -12.54 18.03
CA GLY A 26 18.39 -12.04 18.32
C GLY A 26 18.78 -12.01 19.82
N GLN A 27 17.81 -12.22 20.71
CA GLN A 27 18.04 -12.38 22.16
C GLN A 27 18.61 -13.77 22.51
N MET A 28 18.41 -14.78 21.66
CA MET A 28 18.96 -16.12 21.85
C MET A 28 20.41 -16.17 21.37
N LYS A 29 21.36 -16.36 22.30
CA LYS A 29 22.81 -16.37 22.00
C LYS A 29 23.46 -17.75 22.09
N LYS A 30 22.83 -18.71 22.78
CA LYS A 30 23.35 -20.07 22.95
C LYS A 30 22.96 -20.94 21.76
N ALA A 31 23.93 -21.65 21.17
CA ALA A 31 23.74 -22.47 19.97
C ALA A 31 22.69 -23.58 20.16
N GLU A 32 22.65 -24.20 21.33
CA GLU A 32 21.68 -25.25 21.69
C GLU A 32 20.25 -24.72 21.70
N THR A 33 20.04 -23.53 22.27
CA THR A 33 18.72 -22.88 22.35
C THR A 33 18.24 -22.43 20.98
N ILE A 34 19.15 -21.93 20.13
CA ILE A 34 18.86 -21.61 18.73
C ILE A 34 18.43 -22.86 17.96
N LYS A 35 19.15 -23.98 18.16
CA LYS A 35 18.83 -25.25 17.48
C LYS A 35 17.48 -25.81 17.91
N ALA A 36 17.16 -25.78 19.20
CA ALA A 36 15.86 -26.19 19.71
C ALA A 36 14.73 -25.31 19.16
N TRP A 37 14.91 -23.98 19.19
CA TRP A 37 13.94 -23.05 18.64
C TRP A 37 13.70 -23.28 17.14
N LEU A 38 14.77 -23.50 16.35
CA LEU A 38 14.66 -23.82 14.93
C LEU A 38 13.99 -25.17 14.68
N ALA A 39 14.13 -26.16 15.56
CA ALA A 39 13.43 -27.43 15.40
C ALA A 39 11.91 -27.28 15.56
N GLU A 40 11.48 -26.41 16.49
CA GLU A 40 10.07 -26.24 16.84
C GLU A 40 9.35 -25.16 16.03
N ASN A 41 10.04 -24.08 15.63
CA ASN A 41 9.42 -22.85 15.11
C ASN A 41 9.74 -22.59 13.62
N LYS A 42 10.45 -23.49 12.95
CA LYS A 42 10.92 -23.22 11.58
C LYS A 42 9.78 -23.01 10.59
N GLU A 43 8.71 -23.80 10.66
CA GLU A 43 7.58 -23.66 9.74
C GLU A 43 6.82 -22.35 9.98
N SER A 44 6.47 -22.05 11.23
CA SER A 44 5.79 -20.79 11.57
C SER A 44 6.66 -19.58 11.24
N ALA A 45 7.97 -19.65 11.46
CA ALA A 45 8.89 -18.57 11.09
C ALA A 45 9.01 -18.39 9.57
N LEU A 46 8.93 -19.47 8.78
CA LEU A 46 8.89 -19.39 7.32
C LEU A 46 7.61 -18.71 6.83
N ASP A 47 6.46 -19.07 7.40
CA ASP A 47 5.19 -18.45 7.06
C ASP A 47 5.17 -16.97 7.41
N GLU A 48 5.70 -16.58 8.57
CA GLU A 48 5.84 -15.17 8.94
C GLU A 48 6.80 -14.40 8.04
N LEU A 49 7.91 -15.02 7.61
CA LEU A 49 8.80 -14.42 6.62
C LEU A 49 8.12 -14.27 5.27
N TRP A 50 7.27 -15.21 4.89
CA TRP A 50 6.52 -15.15 3.64
C TRP A 50 5.49 -14.02 3.69
N LYS A 51 4.67 -13.98 4.75
CA LYS A 51 3.71 -12.89 4.99
C LYS A 51 4.38 -11.52 4.92
N LYS A 52 5.53 -11.33 5.59
CA LYS A 52 6.29 -10.07 5.59
C LYS A 52 6.77 -9.61 4.22
N GLN A 53 6.79 -10.49 3.21
CA GLN A 53 7.11 -10.07 1.84
C GLN A 53 6.07 -9.07 1.29
N SER A 54 4.82 -9.09 1.77
CA SER A 54 3.81 -8.08 1.39
C SER A 54 4.21 -6.66 1.80
N LEU A 55 5.14 -6.50 2.75
CA LEU A 55 5.61 -5.17 3.18
C LEU A 55 6.88 -4.72 2.44
N ILE A 56 7.41 -5.55 1.53
CA ILE A 56 8.70 -5.32 0.86
C ILE A 56 8.49 -5.32 -0.65
N SER A 57 8.57 -4.15 -1.28
CA SER A 57 8.31 -3.97 -2.72
C SER A 57 9.21 -4.78 -3.66
N LEU A 58 10.38 -5.19 -3.20
CA LEU A 58 11.29 -6.06 -3.94
C LEU A 58 10.94 -7.56 -3.84
N LYS A 59 10.08 -7.95 -2.88
CA LYS A 59 9.73 -9.35 -2.61
C LYS A 59 8.26 -9.68 -2.87
N GLY A 60 7.33 -8.83 -2.45
CA GLY A 60 5.90 -9.06 -2.61
C GLY A 60 5.37 -8.70 -4.00
N ARG A 61 4.05 -8.68 -4.15
CA ARG A 61 3.34 -8.24 -5.36
C ARG A 61 2.10 -7.42 -5.00
N ILE A 62 1.76 -6.46 -5.84
CA ILE A 62 0.49 -5.72 -5.80
C ILE A 62 -0.60 -6.65 -6.34
N ILE A 63 -1.70 -6.77 -5.59
CA ILE A 63 -2.88 -7.53 -5.99
C ILE A 63 -4.10 -6.63 -6.22
N CYS A 64 -4.15 -5.45 -5.59
CA CYS A 64 -5.23 -4.49 -5.76
C CYS A 64 -4.71 -3.07 -5.89
N THR A 65 -5.44 -2.25 -6.65
CA THR A 65 -5.30 -0.79 -6.68
C THR A 65 -6.68 -0.18 -6.55
N GLY A 66 -6.87 0.68 -5.55
CA GLY A 66 -8.01 1.58 -5.44
C GLY A 66 -7.57 2.98 -5.83
N PHE A 67 -8.38 3.72 -6.60
CA PHE A 67 -8.00 5.07 -7.03
C PHE A 67 -9.21 5.95 -7.38
N ALA A 68 -9.00 7.27 -7.30
CA ALA A 68 -9.93 8.28 -7.81
C ALA A 68 -9.17 9.49 -8.37
N VAL A 69 -9.56 9.95 -9.56
CA VAL A 69 -9.02 11.17 -10.19
C VAL A 69 -9.95 12.35 -9.88
N GLY A 70 -9.47 13.30 -9.09
CA GLY A 70 -10.24 14.44 -8.61
C GLY A 70 -11.53 13.98 -7.91
N ASP A 71 -12.67 14.45 -8.42
CA ASP A 71 -14.00 14.13 -7.88
C ASP A 71 -14.69 12.97 -8.62
N ASN A 72 -13.99 12.26 -9.51
CA ASN A 72 -14.53 11.07 -10.15
C ASN A 72 -14.84 9.98 -9.09
N PRO A 73 -15.79 9.05 -9.37
CA PRO A 73 -16.03 7.91 -8.50
C PRO A 73 -14.76 7.09 -8.25
N VAL A 74 -14.65 6.53 -7.05
CA VAL A 74 -13.58 5.58 -6.74
C VAL A 74 -13.75 4.32 -7.60
N GLU A 75 -12.65 3.89 -8.21
CA GLU A 75 -12.53 2.61 -8.88
C GLU A 75 -11.56 1.70 -8.12
N SER A 76 -11.78 0.39 -8.19
CA SER A 76 -10.86 -0.59 -7.60
C SER A 76 -10.71 -1.80 -8.50
N LEU A 77 -9.47 -2.22 -8.72
CA LEU A 77 -9.12 -3.37 -9.56
C LEU A 77 -8.33 -4.36 -8.71
N CYS A 78 -8.72 -5.64 -8.70
CA CYS A 78 -8.03 -6.67 -7.91
C CYS A 78 -7.81 -7.94 -8.73
N TRP A 79 -6.59 -8.15 -9.24
CA TRP A 79 -6.28 -9.19 -10.24
C TRP A 79 -4.97 -9.93 -9.94
N GLU A 80 -4.87 -11.19 -10.39
CA GLU A 80 -3.67 -12.02 -10.21
C GLU A 80 -2.46 -11.56 -11.03
N ASN A 81 -2.69 -11.06 -12.24
CA ASN A 81 -1.63 -10.52 -13.08
C ASN A 81 -1.36 -9.05 -12.71
N GLU A 82 -0.29 -8.86 -11.95
CA GLU A 82 0.18 -7.54 -11.46
C GLU A 82 0.46 -6.55 -12.61
N GLU A 83 0.98 -7.01 -13.75
CA GLU A 83 1.30 -6.14 -14.88
C GLU A 83 0.03 -5.62 -15.56
N ASP A 84 -0.93 -6.52 -15.82
CA ASP A 84 -2.22 -6.14 -16.42
C ASP A 84 -3.02 -5.23 -15.49
N LEU A 85 -2.97 -5.48 -14.18
CA LEU A 85 -3.59 -4.66 -13.15
C LEU A 85 -3.09 -3.21 -13.23
N LEU A 86 -1.77 -3.02 -13.19
CA LEU A 86 -1.18 -1.69 -13.19
C LEU A 86 -1.34 -0.97 -14.52
N LYS A 87 -1.17 -1.67 -15.65
CA LYS A 87 -1.43 -1.09 -16.97
C LYS A 87 -2.87 -0.63 -17.12
N THR A 88 -3.83 -1.42 -16.62
CA THR A 88 -5.25 -1.05 -16.69
C THR A 88 -5.58 0.12 -15.78
N MET A 89 -5.12 0.10 -14.53
CA MET A 89 -5.29 1.23 -13.61
C MET A 89 -4.76 2.52 -14.24
N TRP A 90 -3.53 2.46 -14.76
CA TRP A 90 -2.89 3.63 -15.33
C TRP A 90 -3.58 4.16 -16.59
N ALA A 91 -4.04 3.27 -17.48
CA ALA A 91 -4.83 3.65 -18.64
C ALA A 91 -6.15 4.36 -18.24
N LYS A 92 -6.83 3.86 -17.20
CA LYS A 92 -8.04 4.51 -16.65
C LYS A 92 -7.74 5.89 -16.07
N VAL A 93 -6.64 6.03 -15.32
CA VAL A 93 -6.20 7.33 -14.81
C VAL A 93 -5.97 8.32 -15.95
N GLN A 94 -5.29 7.90 -17.02
CA GLN A 94 -5.06 8.74 -18.20
C GLN A 94 -6.35 9.12 -18.92
N GLU A 95 -7.30 8.18 -19.06
CA GLU A 95 -8.60 8.44 -19.66
C GLU A 95 -9.42 9.46 -18.85
N GLN A 96 -9.33 9.39 -17.52
CA GLN A 96 -10.00 10.31 -16.61
C GLN A 96 -9.31 11.69 -16.55
N ASN A 97 -7.98 11.74 -16.65
CA ASN A 97 -7.19 12.98 -16.71
C ASN A 97 -7.02 13.48 -18.16
N LYS A 98 -8.15 13.79 -18.83
CA LYS A 98 -8.20 14.12 -20.27
C LYS A 98 -7.32 15.29 -20.68
N PHE A 99 -7.09 16.24 -19.78
CA PHE A 99 -6.29 17.44 -20.05
C PHE A 99 -4.81 17.26 -19.75
N GLN A 100 -4.40 16.06 -19.33
CA GLN A 100 -3.02 15.73 -18.95
C GLN A 100 -2.49 16.70 -17.90
N ASP A 101 -3.35 17.10 -16.96
CA ASP A 101 -2.96 17.93 -15.84
C ASP A 101 -1.87 17.22 -15.04
N GLU A 102 -0.92 17.98 -14.49
CA GLU A 102 0.07 17.45 -13.56
C GLU A 102 -0.63 16.73 -12.40
N ILE A 103 -0.16 15.53 -12.07
CA ILE A 103 -0.78 14.70 -11.03
C ILE A 103 -0.19 15.05 -9.66
N ARG A 104 -1.08 15.25 -8.69
CA ARG A 104 -0.77 15.24 -7.27
C ARG A 104 -1.25 13.92 -6.67
N TRP A 105 -0.33 13.05 -6.30
CA TRP A 105 -0.64 11.78 -5.63
C TRP A 105 -1.07 12.06 -4.19
N VAL A 106 -2.18 11.47 -3.76
CA VAL A 106 -2.71 11.63 -2.40
C VAL A 106 -3.05 10.26 -1.81
N GLY A 107 -2.64 10.02 -0.57
CA GLY A 107 -3.01 8.80 0.15
C GLY A 107 -2.47 8.80 1.58
N PHE A 108 -2.76 7.74 2.32
CA PHE A 108 -2.34 7.59 3.70
C PHE A 108 -1.04 6.79 3.80
N ASN A 109 0.03 7.35 4.36
CA ASN A 109 1.34 6.68 4.46
C ASN A 109 1.91 6.26 3.07
N ILE A 110 1.50 7.00 2.04
CA ILE A 110 1.74 6.72 0.62
C ILE A 110 3.20 6.91 0.19
N LYS A 111 3.91 7.86 0.80
CA LYS A 111 5.33 8.15 0.46
C LYS A 111 6.27 7.00 0.80
N PRO A 112 6.26 6.45 2.04
CA PRO A 112 7.15 5.35 2.38
C PRO A 112 6.71 4.01 1.75
N PHE A 113 5.43 3.86 1.40
CA PHE A 113 4.87 2.60 0.92
C PHE A 113 4.53 2.64 -0.58
N ASP A 114 3.31 3.03 -0.95
CA ASP A 114 2.72 2.89 -2.28
C ASP A 114 3.60 3.46 -3.39
N MET A 115 4.17 4.65 -3.19
CA MET A 115 5.01 5.32 -4.19
C MET A 115 6.25 4.51 -4.54
N ASN A 116 6.81 3.77 -3.58
CA ASN A 116 7.94 2.89 -3.85
C ASN A 116 7.50 1.62 -4.60
N TRP A 117 6.35 1.06 -4.24
CA TRP A 117 5.78 -0.09 -4.93
C TRP A 117 5.46 0.23 -6.39
N LEU A 118 4.69 1.29 -6.64
CA LEU A 118 4.30 1.72 -7.98
C LEU A 118 5.51 2.07 -8.83
N TYR A 119 6.49 2.81 -8.30
CA TYR A 119 7.71 3.13 -9.05
C TYR A 119 8.52 1.87 -9.41
N HIS A 120 8.74 0.95 -8.47
CA HIS A 120 9.46 -0.29 -8.76
C HIS A 120 8.77 -1.12 -9.84
N ARG A 121 7.43 -1.18 -9.81
CA ARG A 121 6.65 -1.91 -10.82
C ARG A 121 6.60 -1.19 -12.16
N ALA A 122 6.48 0.13 -12.17
CA ALA A 122 6.55 0.92 -13.39
C ALA A 122 7.88 0.72 -14.11
N VAL A 123 9.00 0.72 -13.38
CA VAL A 123 10.33 0.40 -13.95
C VAL A 123 10.39 -1.05 -14.43
N LYS A 124 9.94 -2.01 -13.63
CA LYS A 124 9.97 -3.45 -13.97
C LYS A 124 9.17 -3.78 -15.23
N PHE A 125 7.99 -3.17 -15.40
CA PHE A 125 7.08 -3.43 -16.52
C PHE A 125 7.22 -2.43 -17.68
N GLY A 126 8.22 -1.54 -17.63
CA GLY A 126 8.47 -0.58 -18.71
C GLY A 126 7.43 0.53 -18.86
N MET A 127 6.62 0.80 -17.82
CA MET A 127 5.64 1.89 -17.77
C MET A 127 6.34 3.22 -17.47
N LYS A 128 7.12 3.71 -18.43
CA LYS A 128 7.97 4.90 -18.28
C LYS A 128 7.17 6.17 -17.98
N ASP A 129 5.97 6.27 -18.52
CA ASP A 129 5.02 7.34 -18.31
C ASP A 129 4.54 7.39 -16.85
N LEU A 130 4.13 6.25 -16.28
CA LEU A 130 3.81 6.17 -14.84
C LEU A 130 5.06 6.48 -13.99
N ALA A 131 6.21 5.91 -14.32
CA ALA A 131 7.45 6.14 -13.56
C ALA A 131 7.85 7.63 -13.54
N ALA A 132 7.63 8.35 -14.65
CA ALA A 132 7.92 9.78 -14.76
C ALA A 132 7.01 10.66 -13.91
N GLN A 133 5.80 10.19 -13.57
CA GLN A 133 4.84 10.91 -12.73
C GLN A 133 5.12 10.73 -11.23
N ILE A 134 6.00 9.82 -10.84
CA ILE A 134 6.35 9.56 -9.44
C ILE A 134 7.68 10.24 -9.11
N SER A 135 7.60 11.38 -8.41
CA SER A 135 8.79 12.10 -7.94
C SER A 135 9.66 11.21 -7.05
N ARG A 136 10.98 11.27 -7.28
CA ARG A 136 12.00 10.59 -6.45
C ARG A 136 12.74 11.54 -5.50
N LYS A 137 12.33 12.82 -5.48
CA LYS A 137 12.90 13.82 -4.59
C LYS A 137 12.43 13.55 -3.16
N ARG A 138 13.30 13.83 -2.18
CA ARG A 138 12.96 13.72 -0.75
C ARG A 138 11.80 14.64 -0.35
N TYR A 139 11.77 15.83 -0.94
CA TYR A 139 10.69 16.81 -0.76
C TYR A 139 10.10 17.12 -2.14
N CYS A 140 8.79 17.02 -2.26
CA CYS A 140 8.05 17.34 -3.47
C CYS A 140 6.56 17.57 -3.16
N ASP A 141 5.96 18.52 -3.87
CA ASP A 141 4.56 18.92 -3.68
C ASP A 141 3.58 18.07 -4.51
N SER A 142 4.11 17.20 -5.38
CA SER A 142 3.35 16.28 -6.21
C SER A 142 2.91 15.02 -5.46
N ILE A 143 3.30 14.85 -4.19
CA ILE A 143 2.90 13.72 -3.35
C ILE A 143 2.50 14.24 -1.97
N VAL A 144 1.22 14.13 -1.65
CA VAL A 144 0.64 14.47 -0.34
C VAL A 144 0.40 13.17 0.44
N ASP A 145 1.13 13.02 1.53
CA ASP A 145 0.92 11.92 2.48
C ASP A 145 0.08 12.44 3.64
N ILE A 146 -1.16 11.95 3.76
CA ILE A 146 -2.12 12.39 4.78
C ILE A 146 -1.56 12.22 6.19
N ARG A 147 -0.80 11.14 6.43
CA ARG A 147 -0.21 10.88 7.74
C ARG A 147 0.89 11.89 8.07
N GLU A 148 1.69 12.27 7.07
CA GLU A 148 2.70 13.32 7.24
C GLU A 148 2.06 14.68 7.51
N VAL A 149 1.04 15.05 6.72
CA VAL A 149 0.28 16.29 6.92
C VAL A 149 -0.31 16.35 8.33
N TRP A 150 -0.96 15.27 8.77
CA TRP A 150 -1.57 15.18 10.09
C TRP A 150 -0.56 15.33 11.23
N ASN A 151 0.54 14.59 11.13
CA ASN A 151 1.56 14.57 12.17
C ASN A 151 2.33 15.91 12.27
N GLY A 152 2.37 16.69 11.17
CA GLY A 152 3.07 17.95 11.13
C GLY A 152 4.54 17.81 11.56
N ALA A 153 4.95 18.59 12.56
CA ALA A 153 6.31 18.56 13.09
C ALA A 153 6.63 17.31 13.94
N ASP A 154 5.61 16.60 14.44
CA ASP A 154 5.81 15.40 15.25
C ASP A 154 5.94 14.15 14.35
N TYR A 155 7.14 13.98 13.78
CA TYR A 155 7.45 12.83 12.94
C TYR A 155 7.41 11.47 13.68
N GLN A 156 7.28 11.45 15.00
CA GLN A 156 7.13 10.22 15.79
C GLN A 156 5.67 9.83 16.03
N ALA A 157 4.71 10.72 15.74
CA ALA A 157 3.30 10.44 15.92
C ALA A 157 2.85 9.22 15.09
N LYS A 158 2.06 8.36 15.74
CA LYS A 158 1.65 7.05 15.21
C LYS A 158 0.15 6.96 14.93
N GLY A 159 -0.51 8.09 14.67
CA GLY A 159 -1.92 8.10 14.29
C GLY A 159 -2.16 7.14 13.13
N THR A 160 -3.05 6.18 13.35
CA THR A 160 -3.54 5.27 12.32
C THR A 160 -4.58 5.98 11.44
N ALA A 161 -4.86 5.41 10.26
CA ALA A 161 -5.89 5.95 9.39
C ALA A 161 -7.25 5.97 10.08
N ASP A 162 -7.56 4.94 10.87
CA ASP A 162 -8.79 4.84 11.65
C ASP A 162 -8.92 5.96 12.69
N GLU A 163 -7.90 6.17 13.54
CA GLU A 163 -7.94 7.19 14.59
C GLU A 163 -8.11 8.60 14.00
N ILE A 164 -7.43 8.88 12.88
CA ILE A 164 -7.50 10.18 12.21
C ILE A 164 -8.86 10.37 11.54
N ALA A 165 -9.37 9.35 10.85
CA ALA A 165 -10.69 9.39 10.23
C ALA A 165 -11.79 9.60 11.28
N GLU A 166 -11.75 8.86 12.38
CA GLU A 166 -12.70 8.98 13.50
C GLU A 166 -12.67 10.40 14.08
N PHE A 167 -11.47 10.93 14.39
CA PHE A 167 -11.32 12.29 14.91
C PHE A 167 -11.91 13.35 13.96
N LEU A 168 -11.75 13.16 12.65
CA LEU A 168 -12.26 14.06 11.63
C LEU A 168 -13.76 13.86 11.33
N GLY A 169 -14.41 12.85 11.92
CA GLY A 169 -15.79 12.48 11.63
C GLY A 169 -15.99 11.90 10.23
N VAL A 170 -14.94 11.27 9.66
CA VAL A 170 -14.97 10.53 8.39
C VAL A 170 -15.40 9.10 8.68
N LYS A 171 -16.43 8.62 7.98
CA LYS A 171 -16.92 7.24 8.17
C LYS A 171 -16.10 6.28 7.32
N ARG A 172 -15.42 5.33 7.97
CA ARG A 172 -14.82 4.17 7.29
C ARG A 172 -15.86 3.06 7.18
N LYS A 173 -15.99 2.45 6.01
CA LYS A 173 -17.04 1.44 5.73
C LYS A 173 -16.64 0.02 6.15
N THR A 174 -15.34 -0.26 6.25
CA THR A 174 -14.80 -1.59 6.47
C THR A 174 -14.36 -1.77 7.93
N GLU A 175 -15.33 -1.85 8.84
CA GLU A 175 -15.04 -2.11 10.26
C GLU A 175 -14.28 -3.42 10.43
N GLY A 176 -13.11 -3.34 11.07
CA GLY A 176 -12.30 -4.51 11.40
C GLY A 176 -11.58 -5.15 10.22
N MET A 177 -11.46 -4.50 9.07
CA MET A 177 -10.53 -4.91 8.02
C MET A 177 -9.22 -4.11 8.14
N ASP A 178 -8.08 -4.77 7.95
CA ASP A 178 -6.76 -4.12 7.91
C ASP A 178 -5.85 -4.84 6.91
N GLY A 179 -4.76 -4.18 6.49
CA GLY A 179 -3.82 -4.72 5.50
C GLY A 179 -3.19 -6.08 5.87
N SER A 180 -3.19 -6.49 7.14
CA SER A 180 -2.68 -7.82 7.55
C SER A 180 -3.61 -8.96 7.13
N LYS A 181 -4.90 -8.67 6.88
CA LYS A 181 -5.92 -9.65 6.50
C LYS A 181 -5.98 -9.94 5.01
N VAL A 182 -5.42 -9.05 4.18
CA VAL A 182 -5.43 -9.13 2.71
C VAL A 182 -4.88 -10.45 2.21
N PHE A 183 -3.75 -10.91 2.75
CA PHE A 183 -3.17 -12.19 2.34
C PHE A 183 -4.11 -13.37 2.62
N GLY A 184 -4.78 -13.37 3.78
CA GLY A 184 -5.75 -14.41 4.12
C GLY A 184 -7.00 -14.39 3.24
N LEU A 185 -7.51 -13.21 2.88
CA LEU A 185 -8.62 -13.07 1.93
C LEU A 185 -8.24 -13.53 0.53
N TRP A 186 -7.03 -13.19 0.10
CA TRP A 186 -6.49 -13.62 -1.19
C TRP A 186 -6.39 -15.15 -1.26
N GLN A 187 -5.88 -15.80 -0.20
CA GLN A 187 -5.84 -17.27 -0.11
C GLN A 187 -7.24 -17.92 -0.18
N GLN A 188 -8.28 -17.20 0.25
CA GLN A 188 -9.67 -17.64 0.18
C GLN A 188 -10.35 -17.29 -1.16
N GLY A 189 -9.65 -16.63 -2.09
CA GLY A 189 -10.21 -16.19 -3.37
C GLY A 189 -11.17 -15.01 -3.27
N LYS A 190 -11.17 -14.28 -2.15
CA LYS A 190 -12.10 -13.19 -1.85
C LYS A 190 -11.63 -11.85 -2.43
N LEU A 191 -11.33 -11.82 -3.74
CA LEU A 191 -10.78 -10.64 -4.41
C LEU A 191 -11.74 -9.43 -4.38
N SER A 192 -13.05 -9.67 -4.41
CA SER A 192 -14.06 -8.59 -4.31
C SER A 192 -14.06 -7.90 -2.95
N GLU A 193 -13.80 -8.64 -1.87
CA GLU A 193 -13.70 -8.07 -0.52
C GLU A 193 -12.43 -7.20 -0.41
N ILE A 194 -11.31 -7.64 -0.99
CA ILE A 194 -10.07 -6.84 -1.08
C ILE A 194 -10.31 -5.56 -1.89
N ALA A 195 -10.96 -5.66 -3.05
CA ALA A 195 -11.27 -4.50 -3.89
C ALA A 195 -12.17 -3.49 -3.17
N SER A 196 -13.20 -3.96 -2.46
CA SER A 196 -14.08 -3.08 -1.68
C SER A 196 -13.30 -2.36 -0.57
N TYR A 197 -12.44 -3.09 0.15
CA TYR A 197 -11.61 -2.52 1.21
C TYR A 197 -10.67 -1.43 0.69
N CYS A 198 -9.93 -1.71 -0.39
CA CYS A 198 -9.01 -0.75 -1.00
C CYS A 198 -9.74 0.50 -1.52
N GLY A 199 -10.95 0.34 -2.09
CA GLY A 199 -11.80 1.46 -2.49
C GLY A 199 -12.30 2.31 -1.31
N ASP A 200 -12.69 1.67 -0.21
CA ASP A 200 -13.11 2.36 1.01
C ASP A 200 -11.95 3.17 1.64
N ASP A 201 -10.73 2.64 1.59
CA ASP A 201 -9.51 3.32 2.05
C ASP A 201 -9.21 4.55 1.19
N VAL A 202 -9.40 4.48 -0.14
CA VAL A 202 -9.28 5.64 -1.05
C VAL A 202 -10.35 6.69 -0.76
N GLU A 203 -11.60 6.30 -0.57
CA GLU A 203 -12.68 7.25 -0.25
C GLU A 203 -12.41 7.94 1.08
N SER A 204 -12.00 7.19 2.10
CA SER A 204 -11.66 7.72 3.42
C SER A 204 -10.47 8.69 3.34
N ALA A 205 -9.42 8.32 2.58
CA ALA A 205 -8.28 9.19 2.33
C ALA A 205 -8.69 10.49 1.62
N ARG A 206 -9.58 10.40 0.63
CA ARG A 206 -10.13 11.57 -0.06
C ARG A 206 -10.89 12.49 0.89
N GLU A 207 -11.80 11.95 1.70
CA GLU A 207 -12.56 12.75 2.67
C GLU A 207 -11.65 13.41 3.73
N MET A 208 -10.65 12.68 4.24
CA MET A 208 -9.65 13.23 5.17
C MET A 208 -8.86 14.35 4.53
N TYR A 209 -8.35 14.16 3.31
CA TYR A 209 -7.63 15.18 2.56
C TYR A 209 -8.49 16.44 2.37
N ARG A 210 -9.75 16.30 1.95
CA ARG A 210 -10.66 17.45 1.74
C ARG A 210 -10.93 18.24 3.02
N LYS A 211 -10.91 17.61 4.20
CA LYS A 211 -11.00 18.31 5.49
C LYS A 211 -9.73 19.08 5.86
N MET A 212 -8.57 18.61 5.41
CA MET A 212 -7.28 19.25 5.65
C MET A 212 -6.93 20.29 4.56
N GLU A 213 -7.53 20.19 3.38
CA GLU A 213 -7.24 21.05 2.24
C GLU A 213 -7.38 22.53 2.59
N GLY A 214 -6.39 23.34 2.19
CA GLY A 214 -6.30 24.76 2.53
C GLY A 214 -5.69 25.07 3.90
N THR A 215 -5.24 24.06 4.65
CA THR A 215 -4.58 24.24 5.96
C THR A 215 -3.07 23.98 5.95
N PHE A 216 -2.52 23.46 4.85
CA PHE A 216 -1.11 23.10 4.69
C PHE A 216 -0.57 23.50 3.31
#